data_AF-A0A5B0MD45-F1
#
_entry.id   AF-A0A5B0MD45-F1
#
_cell.length_a   1.000
_cell.length_b   1.000
_cell.length_c   1.000
_cell.angle_alpha   90.00
_cell.angle_beta   90.00
_cell.angle_gamma   90.00
#
_symmetry.space_group_name_H-M   'P 1'
#
loop_
_entity.id
_entity.type
_entity.pdbx_description
1 polymer ?
#
loop_
_entity_poly.entity_id
_entity_poly.type
_entity_poly.pdbx_seq_one_letter_code
_entity_poly.pdbx_strand_id
1 'polypeptide(L)'
;MIGKHLALGGRELEEASGKPFSLKNLAKTLDEKFPIFLSYDNRAQVEMLYEYYLKFLKQYQLISDEKNVARKSWMSKLQTEILADHEETKAEISKCLKELQQPNIKQKFKKEYDQIVNNIFNSMEGKLTKEDIEKPFQSAFEEGNSKNLINLDKLVNAREVQLKKRFPTDPRVLDLEHVFQNLPTDMDIKELVFRYVMIEGFENLVKGIHPDLNKILNTQAQTGINIVLRKDASVFKNAAREDDEWLENSFMKFYGTTVGPKEVFDRLKGLPQEEEIIRYTLIKNIESIQFLNLDQSNILFQAPSCKIFKEQVKLFEKNIRKSEDPDKNQKIEALGDLRIEAQKYYKFNLPLVKELNDKGILDEGFILSAEGSKKDFLEKLGTPEVFTKHLMDKFETDLEKHLEAITEEKRQRLVVDTALRVSQSQLNPIEHEAKSWYLTKDAFQNPNSFNFNQALQVYNPEFSKFFNTPMDTHTLARAYMDLVFLKHPFRNTPVSSVIGKQIAETLDLKLQKIENLLYQHFPNLGKYFEELLKTKGYFSIPNTPPQAKVPRYINATPLVEALSAKRPLLASFASS
;
A
#
# COMPACT_ATOMS: atom_id res chain seq x y z
N MET A 1 -8.71 -0.06 5.32
CA MET A 1 -8.22 -1.42 5.62
C MET A 1 -8.50 -2.41 4.50
N ILE A 2 -9.77 -2.58 4.08
CA ILE A 2 -10.14 -3.55 3.02
C ILE A 2 -9.34 -3.38 1.71
N GLY A 3 -9.08 -2.13 1.26
CA GLY A 3 -8.28 -1.87 0.05
C GLY A 3 -6.90 -2.53 0.03
N LYS A 4 -6.24 -2.66 1.20
CA LYS A 4 -4.95 -3.36 1.30
C LYS A 4 -5.06 -4.86 1.12
N HIS A 5 -6.09 -5.45 1.70
CA HIS A 5 -6.36 -6.86 1.49
C HIS A 5 -6.71 -7.15 0.02
N LEU A 6 -7.50 -6.29 -0.63
CA LEU A 6 -7.78 -6.39 -2.06
C LEU A 6 -6.50 -6.32 -2.91
N ALA A 7 -5.55 -5.46 -2.53
CA ALA A 7 -4.28 -5.27 -3.22
C ALA A 7 -3.31 -6.45 -3.04
N LEU A 8 -3.31 -7.11 -1.87
CA LEU A 8 -2.50 -8.31 -1.59
C LEU A 8 -3.07 -9.59 -2.23
N GLY A 9 -4.06 -9.45 -3.13
CA GLY A 9 -4.61 -10.53 -3.93
C GLY A 9 -5.42 -11.50 -3.08
N GLY A 10 -6.56 -11.04 -2.54
CA GLY A 10 -7.53 -11.76 -1.68
C GLY A 10 -8.09 -13.10 -2.18
N ARG A 11 -7.25 -14.00 -2.68
CA ARG A 11 -7.53 -15.34 -3.20
C ARG A 11 -8.01 -16.30 -2.09
N GLU A 12 -7.85 -15.95 -0.82
CA GLU A 12 -8.23 -16.79 0.33
C GLU A 12 -9.54 -16.37 1.02
N LEU A 13 -10.26 -15.40 0.45
CA LEU A 13 -11.63 -15.12 0.86
C LEU A 13 -12.55 -16.17 0.20
N GLU A 14 -13.15 -17.01 1.03
CA GLU A 14 -14.44 -17.60 0.72
C GLU A 14 -15.45 -16.72 1.43
N GLU A 15 -16.50 -16.29 0.72
CA GLU A 15 -17.68 -15.79 1.42
C GLU A 15 -18.22 -16.90 2.33
N ALA A 16 -18.98 -16.56 3.38
CA ALA A 16 -19.64 -17.53 4.25
C ALA A 16 -20.55 -18.55 3.51
N SER A 17 -20.72 -18.39 2.18
CA SER A 17 -21.48 -19.24 1.27
C SER A 17 -20.62 -20.16 0.37
N GLY A 18 -19.29 -20.22 0.53
CA GLY A 18 -18.42 -21.09 -0.28
C GLY A 18 -18.21 -20.64 -1.74
N LYS A 19 -18.57 -19.38 -2.06
CA LYS A 19 -18.27 -18.78 -3.37
C LYS A 19 -16.86 -18.19 -3.38
N PRO A 20 -16.13 -18.29 -4.51
CA PRO A 20 -14.84 -17.64 -4.67
C PRO A 20 -14.99 -16.12 -4.55
N PHE A 21 -14.05 -15.50 -3.85
CA PHE A 21 -14.02 -14.06 -3.70
C PHE A 21 -13.83 -13.36 -5.04
N SER A 22 -14.74 -12.44 -5.34
CA SER A 22 -14.61 -11.47 -6.43
C SER A 22 -15.09 -10.12 -5.94
N LEU A 23 -14.55 -9.04 -6.51
CA LEU A 23 -14.99 -7.67 -6.21
C LEU A 23 -16.50 -7.50 -6.42
N LYS A 24 -17.03 -8.18 -7.44
CA LYS A 24 -18.46 -8.22 -7.77
C LYS A 24 -19.31 -8.85 -6.67
N ASN A 25 -18.91 -10.03 -6.16
CA ASN A 25 -19.66 -10.68 -5.08
C ASN A 25 -19.60 -9.87 -3.78
N LEU A 26 -18.44 -9.30 -3.44
CA LEU A 26 -18.31 -8.42 -2.29
C LEU A 26 -19.17 -7.16 -2.44
N ALA A 27 -19.17 -6.53 -3.63
CA ALA A 27 -20.00 -5.36 -3.90
C ALA A 27 -21.49 -5.66 -3.72
N LYS A 28 -21.95 -6.80 -4.22
CA LYS A 28 -23.33 -7.27 -4.03
C LYS A 28 -23.66 -7.47 -2.55
N THR A 29 -22.77 -8.11 -1.78
CA THR A 29 -22.96 -8.28 -0.33
C THR A 29 -23.03 -6.94 0.41
N LEU A 30 -22.24 -5.95 -0.02
CA LEU A 30 -22.28 -4.61 0.55
C LEU A 30 -23.59 -3.88 0.24
N ASP A 31 -24.10 -3.99 -1.00
CA ASP A 31 -25.41 -3.44 -1.38
C ASP A 31 -26.55 -4.03 -0.52
N GLU A 32 -26.53 -5.36 -0.31
CA GLU A 32 -27.54 -6.04 0.51
C GLU A 32 -27.50 -5.62 1.99
N LYS A 33 -26.30 -5.39 2.56
CA LYS A 33 -26.13 -5.04 3.98
C LYS A 33 -26.24 -3.55 4.27
N PHE A 34 -25.87 -2.70 3.31
CA PHE A 34 -25.73 -1.26 3.49
C PHE A 34 -26.36 -0.47 2.33
N PRO A 35 -27.67 -0.64 2.06
CA PRO A 35 -28.30 -0.04 0.89
C PRO A 35 -28.30 1.50 0.94
N ILE A 36 -27.77 2.14 -0.11
CA ILE A 36 -27.61 3.61 -0.20
C ILE A 36 -28.92 4.32 -0.54
N PHE A 37 -29.82 3.66 -1.29
CA PHE A 37 -31.12 4.18 -1.67
C PHE A 37 -32.21 3.17 -1.34
N LEU A 38 -33.30 3.64 -0.73
CA LEU A 38 -34.45 2.81 -0.32
C LEU A 38 -35.42 2.50 -1.49
N SER A 39 -35.27 3.15 -2.66
CA SER A 39 -36.13 2.90 -3.81
C SER A 39 -35.56 1.80 -4.73
N TYR A 40 -36.41 0.82 -5.05
CA TYR A 40 -36.08 -0.35 -5.86
C TYR A 40 -35.67 -0.03 -7.31
N ASP A 41 -35.94 1.19 -7.80
CA ASP A 41 -35.85 1.52 -9.23
C ASP A 41 -34.42 1.69 -9.77
N ASN A 42 -33.38 1.72 -8.93
CA ASN A 42 -31.99 1.95 -9.35
C ASN A 42 -30.96 0.94 -8.81
N ARG A 43 -31.37 -0.26 -8.41
CA ARG A 43 -30.48 -1.27 -7.77
C ARG A 43 -29.20 -1.57 -8.58
N ALA A 44 -29.30 -1.63 -9.91
CA ALA A 44 -28.14 -1.83 -10.78
C ALA A 44 -27.12 -0.68 -10.72
N GLN A 45 -27.58 0.56 -10.51
CA GLN A 45 -26.68 1.72 -10.36
C GLN A 45 -25.97 1.71 -9.00
N VAL A 46 -26.60 1.15 -7.96
CA VAL A 46 -26.03 1.04 -6.60
C VAL A 46 -25.00 -0.10 -6.52
N GLU A 47 -25.29 -1.26 -7.13
CA GLU A 47 -24.31 -2.37 -7.24
C GLU A 47 -23.03 -1.90 -7.96
N MET A 48 -23.18 -1.14 -9.05
CA MET A 48 -22.05 -0.52 -9.75
C MET A 48 -21.24 0.43 -8.84
N LEU A 49 -21.88 1.16 -7.93
CA LEU A 49 -21.21 2.11 -7.05
C LEU A 49 -20.29 1.41 -6.03
N TYR A 50 -20.71 0.27 -5.47
CA TYR A 50 -19.85 -0.54 -4.60
C TYR A 50 -18.71 -1.22 -5.36
N GLU A 51 -18.97 -1.70 -6.58
CA GLU A 51 -17.91 -2.25 -7.44
C GLU A 51 -16.84 -1.18 -7.72
N TYR A 52 -17.25 0.04 -8.09
CA TYR A 52 -16.33 1.16 -8.29
C TYR A 52 -15.59 1.53 -7.01
N TYR A 53 -16.26 1.54 -5.85
CA TYR A 53 -15.62 1.83 -4.57
C TYR A 53 -14.50 0.83 -4.25
N LEU A 54 -14.78 -0.48 -4.36
CA LEU A 54 -13.81 -1.53 -4.08
C LEU A 54 -12.66 -1.53 -5.10
N LYS A 55 -12.98 -1.29 -6.38
CA LYS A 55 -11.98 -1.14 -7.46
C LYS A 55 -11.03 0.02 -7.16
N PHE A 56 -11.56 1.22 -6.89
CA PHE A 56 -10.74 2.40 -6.58
C PHE A 56 -9.95 2.23 -5.29
N LEU A 57 -10.49 1.53 -4.27
CA LEU A 57 -9.76 1.21 -3.05
C LEU A 57 -8.57 0.28 -3.33
N LYS A 58 -8.76 -0.76 -4.15
CA LYS A 58 -7.68 -1.68 -4.56
C LYS A 58 -6.62 -0.92 -5.35
N GLN A 59 -7.02 -0.14 -6.37
CA GLN A 59 -6.11 0.66 -7.19
C GLN A 59 -5.32 1.67 -6.34
N TYR A 60 -5.99 2.36 -5.41
CA TYR A 60 -5.34 3.33 -4.52
C TYR A 60 -4.27 2.65 -3.68
N GLN A 61 -4.58 1.49 -3.08
CA GLN A 61 -3.58 0.80 -2.27
C GLN A 61 -2.41 0.33 -3.15
N LEU A 62 -2.67 -0.27 -4.30
CA LEU A 62 -1.60 -0.72 -5.22
C LEU A 62 -0.63 0.39 -5.65
N ILE A 63 -1.05 1.65 -5.58
CA ILE A 63 -0.19 2.82 -5.84
C ILE A 63 0.49 3.31 -4.57
N SER A 64 -0.22 3.30 -3.43
CA SER A 64 0.24 3.89 -2.17
C SER A 64 1.05 2.93 -1.28
N ASP A 65 1.13 1.64 -1.63
CA ASP A 65 1.72 0.60 -0.77
C ASP A 65 3.25 0.71 -0.58
N GLU A 66 3.93 1.65 -1.24
CA GLU A 66 5.34 1.95 -0.94
C GLU A 66 5.58 2.25 0.55
N LYS A 67 4.55 2.72 1.27
CA LYS A 67 4.61 2.99 2.72
C LYS A 67 4.02 1.87 3.58
N ASN A 68 3.45 0.81 3.00
CA ASN A 68 2.76 -0.28 3.71
C ASN A 68 1.57 0.17 4.60
N VAL A 69 1.11 1.41 4.46
CA VAL A 69 0.02 2.01 5.27
C VAL A 69 -1.31 1.86 4.53
N ALA A 70 -2.37 1.41 5.21
CA ALA A 70 -3.69 1.43 4.58
C ALA A 70 -4.20 2.85 4.44
N ARG A 71 -4.95 3.10 3.36
CA ARG A 71 -5.75 4.32 3.25
C ARG A 71 -6.62 4.51 4.50
N LYS A 72 -6.45 5.64 5.17
CA LYS A 72 -7.38 6.15 6.18
C LYS A 72 -8.47 6.95 5.47
N SER A 73 -9.73 6.70 5.83
CA SER A 73 -10.84 7.50 5.30
C SER A 73 -10.74 8.95 5.78
N TRP A 74 -11.29 9.89 5.03
CA TRP A 74 -11.39 11.28 5.47
C TRP A 74 -12.17 11.41 6.80
N MET A 75 -13.14 10.52 7.05
CA MET A 75 -13.91 10.50 8.30
C MET A 75 -13.09 10.14 9.53
N SER A 76 -12.02 9.33 9.41
CA SER A 76 -11.18 9.02 10.58
C SER A 76 -10.36 10.22 11.05
N LYS A 77 -10.23 11.27 10.23
CA LYS A 77 -9.57 12.53 10.60
C LYS A 77 -10.47 13.45 11.44
N LEU A 78 -11.78 13.20 11.46
CA LEU A 78 -12.74 13.96 12.27
C LEU A 78 -12.76 13.49 13.74
N GLN A 79 -12.29 12.28 14.03
CA GLN A 79 -12.35 11.67 15.37
C GLN A 79 -11.08 11.90 16.20
N THR A 80 -10.07 12.60 15.67
CA THR A 80 -8.82 12.90 16.38
C THR A 80 -8.88 14.15 17.27
N GLU A 81 -10.04 14.80 17.40
CA GLU A 81 -10.20 15.92 18.32
C GLU A 81 -10.55 15.46 19.75
N ILE A 82 -9.50 15.51 20.60
CA ILE A 82 -9.46 15.75 22.07
C ILE A 82 -9.57 14.51 23.01
N LEU A 83 -8.60 14.39 23.95
CA LEU A 83 -8.77 14.11 25.42
C LEU A 83 -7.52 13.53 26.16
N ALA A 84 -6.30 13.57 25.62
CA ALA A 84 -5.10 13.19 26.39
C ALA A 84 -4.31 14.43 26.84
N ASP A 85 -4.08 14.58 28.15
CA ASP A 85 -2.92 15.32 28.63
C ASP A 85 -1.69 14.42 28.42
N HIS A 86 -1.20 14.43 27.17
CA HIS A 86 -0.08 13.61 26.72
C HIS A 86 1.16 13.89 27.58
N GLU A 87 1.32 15.15 28.00
CA GLU A 87 2.43 15.60 28.85
C GLU A 87 2.33 15.03 30.27
N GLU A 88 1.14 14.91 30.84
CA GLU A 88 0.95 14.26 32.15
C GLU A 88 1.34 12.77 32.10
N THR A 89 0.84 12.04 31.09
CA THR A 89 1.14 10.61 30.94
C THR A 89 2.62 10.37 30.67
N LYS A 90 3.24 11.25 29.87
CA LYS A 90 4.68 11.26 29.62
C LYS A 90 5.46 11.52 30.90
N ALA A 91 5.08 12.52 31.70
CA ALA A 91 5.74 12.83 32.96
C ALA A 91 5.68 11.67 33.96
N GLU A 92 4.54 10.97 34.06
CA GLU A 92 4.38 9.79 34.91
C GLU A 92 5.34 8.66 34.51
N ILE A 93 5.38 8.34 33.21
CA ILE A 93 6.24 7.28 32.66
C ILE A 93 7.73 7.67 32.80
N SER A 94 8.11 8.90 32.46
CA SER A 94 9.49 9.39 32.61
C SER A 94 9.96 9.35 34.06
N LYS A 95 9.09 9.70 35.02
CA LYS A 95 9.39 9.57 36.45
C LYS A 95 9.63 8.11 36.82
N CYS A 96 8.76 7.22 36.36
CA CYS A 96 8.89 5.79 36.61
C CYS A 96 10.19 5.21 36.04
N LEU A 97 10.59 5.60 34.83
CA LEU A 97 11.86 5.18 34.22
C LEU A 97 13.07 5.60 35.07
N LYS A 98 13.07 6.84 35.59
CA LYS A 98 14.12 7.32 36.50
C LYS A 98 14.14 6.55 37.82
N GLU A 99 12.97 6.19 38.35
CA GLU A 99 12.87 5.39 39.57
C GLU A 99 13.42 3.96 39.38
N LEU A 100 13.22 3.33 38.22
CA LEU A 100 13.76 2.00 37.91
C LEU A 100 15.29 1.94 37.95
N GLN A 101 15.98 3.07 37.78
CA GLN A 101 17.43 3.18 37.88
C GLN A 101 17.93 3.21 39.34
N GLN A 102 17.05 3.43 40.33
CA GLN A 102 17.44 3.46 41.73
C GLN A 102 17.87 2.06 42.22
N PRO A 103 18.95 1.93 43.03
CA PRO A 103 19.53 0.64 43.40
C PRO A 103 18.52 -0.35 44.01
N ASN A 104 17.66 0.11 44.92
CA ASN A 104 16.68 -0.73 45.60
C ASN A 104 15.61 -1.28 44.65
N ILE A 105 15.17 -0.47 43.69
CA ILE A 105 14.15 -0.86 42.70
C ILE A 105 14.79 -1.75 41.64
N LYS A 106 15.99 -1.41 41.17
CA LYS A 106 16.78 -2.24 40.26
C LYS A 106 16.98 -3.66 40.81
N GLN A 107 17.21 -3.78 42.12
CA GLN A 107 17.35 -5.08 42.77
C GLN A 107 16.07 -5.94 42.70
N LYS A 108 14.87 -5.34 42.71
CA LYS A 108 13.57 -6.05 42.54
C LYS A 108 13.52 -6.77 41.19
N PHE A 109 14.02 -6.15 40.13
CA PHE A 109 13.94 -6.66 38.76
C PHE A 109 15.20 -7.39 38.29
N LYS A 110 16.29 -7.36 39.07
CA LYS A 110 17.59 -7.93 38.69
C LYS A 110 17.50 -9.40 38.30
N LYS A 111 16.73 -10.21 39.05
CA LYS A 111 16.58 -11.63 38.76
C LYS A 111 15.95 -11.88 37.38
N GLU A 112 14.90 -11.13 37.05
CA GLU A 112 14.22 -11.23 35.75
C GLU A 112 15.12 -10.74 34.61
N TYR A 113 15.82 -9.62 34.80
CA TYR A 113 16.82 -9.12 33.86
C TYR A 113 17.91 -10.17 33.57
N ASP A 114 18.53 -10.72 34.61
CA ASP A 114 19.61 -11.71 34.48
C ASP A 114 19.11 -12.97 33.76
N GLN A 115 17.87 -13.40 34.04
CA GLN A 115 17.24 -14.54 33.38
C GLN A 115 17.03 -14.28 31.89
N ILE A 116 16.53 -13.09 31.51
CA ILE A 116 16.34 -12.69 30.10
C ILE A 116 17.68 -12.76 29.34
N VAL A 117 18.72 -12.09 29.87
CA VAL A 117 20.05 -12.04 29.23
C VAL A 117 20.63 -13.45 29.09
N ASN A 118 20.59 -14.26 30.14
CA ASN A 118 21.16 -15.62 30.11
C ASN A 118 20.38 -16.53 29.14
N ASN A 119 19.05 -16.42 29.08
CA ASN A 119 18.23 -17.20 28.15
C ASN A 119 18.58 -16.88 26.69
N ILE A 120 18.71 -15.59 26.36
CA ILE A 120 19.10 -15.14 25.03
C ILE A 120 20.51 -15.62 24.70
N PHE A 121 21.48 -15.45 25.61
CA PHE A 121 22.86 -15.88 25.42
C PHE A 121 22.97 -17.37 25.10
N ASN A 122 22.25 -18.21 25.85
CA ASN A 122 22.20 -19.64 25.60
C ASN A 122 21.55 -19.97 24.25
N SER A 123 20.49 -19.27 23.86
CA SER A 123 19.78 -19.51 22.59
C SER A 123 20.56 -19.09 21.34
N MET A 124 21.50 -18.15 21.49
CA MET A 124 22.31 -17.64 20.39
C MET A 124 23.56 -18.50 20.12
N GLU A 125 23.75 -19.60 20.87
CA GLU A 125 24.83 -20.60 20.68
C GLU A 125 26.24 -19.97 20.51
N GLY A 126 26.51 -18.87 21.22
CA GLY A 126 27.81 -18.18 21.17
C GLY A 126 28.03 -17.28 19.95
N LYS A 127 27.01 -17.01 19.13
CA LYS A 127 27.08 -16.03 18.01
C LYS A 127 27.31 -14.59 18.48
N LEU A 128 26.96 -14.27 19.73
CA LEU A 128 27.17 -12.98 20.36
C LEU A 128 27.80 -13.17 21.74
N THR A 129 28.61 -12.22 22.18
CA THR A 129 29.11 -12.21 23.55
C THR A 129 28.01 -11.79 24.54
N LYS A 130 28.19 -12.08 25.82
CA LYS A 130 27.25 -11.64 26.85
C LYS A 130 27.15 -10.10 26.92
N GLU A 131 28.26 -9.41 26.72
CA GLU A 131 28.33 -7.95 26.69
C GLU A 131 27.54 -7.36 25.52
N ASP A 132 27.61 -8.00 24.34
CA ASP A 132 26.83 -7.60 23.16
C ASP A 132 25.32 -7.74 23.40
N ILE A 133 24.90 -8.71 24.21
CA ILE A 133 23.51 -8.92 24.60
C ILE A 133 23.09 -7.93 25.68
N GLU A 134 23.91 -7.68 26.70
CA GLU A 134 23.55 -6.80 27.82
C GLU A 134 23.41 -5.34 27.39
N LYS A 135 24.29 -4.86 26.51
CA LYS A 135 24.38 -3.45 26.12
C LYS A 135 23.04 -2.87 25.61
N PRO A 136 22.32 -3.52 24.66
CA PRO A 136 21.00 -3.05 24.23
C PRO A 136 19.95 -2.91 25.34
N PHE A 137 19.96 -3.79 26.35
CA PHE A 137 19.01 -3.74 27.46
C PHE A 137 19.39 -2.67 28.47
N GLN A 138 20.70 -2.46 28.71
CA GLN A 138 21.17 -1.39 29.59
C GLN A 138 20.86 -0.01 28.99
N SER A 139 21.11 0.18 27.70
CA SER A 139 20.82 1.45 27.02
C SER A 139 19.33 1.74 26.86
N ALA A 140 18.46 0.71 26.93
CA ALA A 140 17.02 0.88 26.95
C ALA A 140 16.49 1.54 28.24
N PHE A 141 17.31 1.72 29.29
CA PHE A 141 16.93 2.54 30.43
C PHE A 141 17.18 4.04 30.21
N GLU A 142 17.83 4.43 29.11
CA GLU A 142 18.20 5.80 28.78
C GLU A 142 17.22 6.38 27.74
N GLU A 143 16.82 7.64 27.93
CA GLU A 143 15.88 8.37 27.05
C GLU A 143 16.60 9.06 25.90
N GLY A 144 16.08 8.96 24.67
CA GLY A 144 16.50 9.81 23.55
C GLY A 144 16.14 9.28 22.17
N ASN A 145 16.55 10.02 21.14
CA ASN A 145 16.18 9.77 19.73
C ASN A 145 17.11 8.77 19.00
N SER A 146 18.09 8.18 19.70
CA SER A 146 19.02 7.20 19.13
C SER A 146 18.40 5.82 19.04
N LYS A 147 18.82 5.00 18.07
CA LYS A 147 18.29 3.65 17.82
C LYS A 147 18.50 2.67 18.98
N ASN A 148 19.36 2.99 19.94
CA ASN A 148 19.69 2.13 21.09
C ASN A 148 19.01 2.59 22.39
N LEU A 149 18.22 3.66 22.35
CA LEU A 149 17.54 4.27 23.50
C LEU A 149 16.05 3.91 23.51
N ILE A 150 15.38 4.10 24.64
CA ILE A 150 13.93 3.84 24.76
C ILE A 150 13.09 4.89 24.04
N ASN A 151 12.13 4.42 23.24
CA ASN A 151 11.12 5.29 22.68
C ASN A 151 9.99 5.51 23.70
N LEU A 152 10.03 6.61 24.44
CA LEU A 152 8.99 6.92 25.44
C LEU A 152 7.63 7.21 24.81
N ASP A 153 7.58 7.95 23.70
CA ASP A 153 6.30 8.33 23.09
C ASP A 153 5.50 7.10 22.62
N LYS A 154 6.17 6.02 22.17
CA LYS A 154 5.54 4.73 21.86
C LYS A 154 4.83 4.14 23.09
N LEU A 155 5.46 4.19 24.27
CA LEU A 155 4.84 3.73 25.53
C LEU A 155 3.73 4.65 26.01
N VAL A 156 3.91 5.97 25.93
CA VAL A 156 2.89 6.96 26.29
C VAL A 156 1.62 6.74 25.48
N ASN A 157 1.75 6.63 24.16
CA ASN A 157 0.60 6.38 23.28
C ASN A 157 -0.11 5.08 23.64
N ALA A 158 0.64 4.00 23.91
CA ALA A 158 0.05 2.72 24.30
C ALA A 158 -0.66 2.81 25.66
N ARG A 159 -0.07 3.53 26.64
CA ARG A 159 -0.70 3.76 27.94
C ARG A 159 -1.98 4.57 27.82
N GLU A 160 -2.03 5.58 26.97
CA GLU A 160 -3.26 6.33 26.68
C GLU A 160 -4.35 5.44 26.07
N VAL A 161 -3.97 4.52 25.18
CA VAL A 161 -4.89 3.53 24.60
C VAL A 161 -5.42 2.58 25.66
N GLN A 162 -4.55 2.06 26.54
CA GLN A 162 -4.95 1.23 27.69
C GLN A 162 -5.95 1.95 28.60
N LEU A 163 -5.68 3.24 28.89
CA LEU A 163 -6.51 4.10 29.72
C LEU A 163 -7.78 4.61 29.00
N LYS A 164 -8.01 4.19 27.75
CA LYS A 164 -9.14 4.63 26.91
C LYS A 164 -9.17 6.14 26.65
N LYS A 165 -8.03 6.82 26.80
CA LYS A 165 -7.84 8.24 26.47
C LYS A 165 -7.56 8.45 24.98
N ARG A 166 -7.21 7.39 24.26
CA ARG A 166 -6.83 7.40 22.84
C ARG A 166 -7.31 6.14 22.12
N PHE A 167 -7.63 6.27 20.83
CA PHE A 167 -7.86 5.11 19.96
C PHE A 167 -6.54 4.57 19.39
N PRO A 168 -6.38 3.24 19.25
CA PRO A 168 -5.19 2.64 18.66
C PRO A 168 -5.00 3.08 17.20
N THR A 169 -3.75 3.28 16.80
CA THR A 169 -3.36 3.92 15.55
C THR A 169 -3.51 3.00 14.33
N ASP A 170 -3.20 1.70 14.47
CA ASP A 170 -3.40 0.66 13.46
C ASP A 170 -3.59 -0.74 14.08
N PRO A 171 -4.79 -1.34 14.06
CA PRO A 171 -5.04 -2.66 14.66
C PRO A 171 -4.34 -3.84 13.96
N ARG A 172 -3.65 -3.63 12.83
CA ARG A 172 -3.02 -4.70 12.03
C ARG A 172 -1.55 -4.91 12.33
N VAL A 173 -0.88 -3.89 12.85
CA VAL A 173 0.51 -4.04 13.30
C VAL A 173 0.40 -4.63 14.69
N LEU A 174 1.06 -5.76 14.93
CA LEU A 174 1.28 -6.18 16.31
C LEU A 174 2.25 -5.16 16.92
N ASP A 175 1.67 -4.13 17.53
CA ASP A 175 2.35 -3.03 18.17
C ASP A 175 1.95 -2.91 19.64
N LEU A 176 2.58 -1.98 20.32
CA LEU A 176 2.39 -1.80 21.75
C LEU A 176 0.95 -1.33 22.06
N GLU A 177 0.39 -0.44 21.25
CA GLU A 177 -0.98 0.07 21.40
C GLU A 177 -2.02 -1.07 21.31
N HIS A 178 -1.81 -2.00 20.38
CA HIS A 178 -2.70 -3.17 20.18
C HIS A 178 -2.71 -4.11 21.38
N VAL A 179 -1.55 -4.36 22.00
CA VAL A 179 -1.48 -5.17 23.23
C VAL A 179 -2.14 -4.41 24.38
N PHE A 180 -1.82 -3.13 24.53
CA PHE A 180 -2.25 -2.28 25.65
C PHE A 180 -3.75 -2.02 25.68
N GLN A 181 -4.41 -1.94 24.52
CA GLN A 181 -5.88 -1.84 24.43
C GLN A 181 -6.58 -2.95 25.24
N ASN A 182 -5.90 -4.08 25.43
CA ASN A 182 -6.46 -5.26 26.04
C ASN A 182 -5.85 -5.62 27.41
N LEU A 183 -5.01 -4.74 27.98
CA LEU A 183 -4.41 -4.90 29.30
C LEU A 183 -5.29 -4.27 30.39
N PRO A 184 -5.27 -4.79 31.64
CA PRO A 184 -5.94 -4.15 32.77
C PRO A 184 -5.37 -2.75 33.03
N THR A 185 -6.22 -1.77 33.35
CA THR A 185 -5.78 -0.37 33.55
C THR A 185 -5.02 -0.14 34.86
N ASP A 186 -5.23 -1.02 35.83
CA ASP A 186 -4.74 -0.99 37.22
C ASP A 186 -3.39 -1.70 37.44
N MET A 187 -2.71 -2.11 36.37
CA MET A 187 -1.36 -2.71 36.49
C MET A 187 -0.34 -1.75 37.10
N ASP A 188 0.60 -2.29 37.86
CA ASP A 188 1.73 -1.55 38.42
C ASP A 188 2.57 -0.94 37.28
N ILE A 189 2.66 0.40 37.28
CA ILE A 189 3.34 1.14 36.22
C ILE A 189 4.85 0.84 36.16
N LYS A 190 5.49 0.50 37.28
CA LYS A 190 6.93 0.14 37.31
C LYS A 190 7.16 -1.19 36.63
N GLU A 191 6.29 -2.16 36.86
CA GLU A 191 6.37 -3.47 36.19
C GLU A 191 6.11 -3.33 34.69
N LEU A 192 5.12 -2.52 34.32
CA LEU A 192 4.78 -2.21 32.94
C LEU A 192 5.95 -1.51 32.21
N VAL A 193 6.53 -0.46 32.81
CA VAL A 193 7.68 0.27 32.24
C VAL A 193 8.91 -0.64 32.16
N PHE A 194 9.20 -1.44 33.19
CA PHE A 194 10.32 -2.39 33.16
C PHE A 194 10.18 -3.41 32.02
N ARG A 195 8.99 -4.02 31.87
CA ARG A 195 8.72 -5.00 30.81
C ARG A 195 8.81 -4.38 29.42
N TYR A 196 8.36 -3.15 29.27
CA TYR A 196 8.56 -2.39 28.03
C TYR A 196 10.06 -2.15 27.73
N VAL A 197 10.85 -1.76 28.73
CA VAL A 197 12.30 -1.59 28.59
C VAL A 197 12.96 -2.91 28.14
N MET A 198 12.54 -4.06 28.67
CA MET A 198 13.05 -5.37 28.21
C MET A 198 12.70 -5.66 26.75
N ILE A 199 11.47 -5.32 26.31
CA ILE A 199 11.05 -5.46 24.92
C ILE A 199 11.87 -4.54 24.00
N GLU A 200 12.07 -3.28 24.35
CA GLU A 200 12.89 -2.35 23.56
C GLU A 200 14.36 -2.80 23.51
N GLY A 201 14.91 -3.33 24.61
CA GLY A 201 16.24 -3.94 24.65
C GLY A 201 16.37 -5.09 23.66
N PHE A 202 15.37 -5.98 23.60
CA PHE A 202 15.32 -7.06 22.62
C PHE A 202 15.14 -6.57 21.18
N GLU A 203 14.24 -5.60 20.93
CA GLU A 203 14.07 -5.00 19.61
C GLU A 203 15.39 -4.35 19.12
N ASN A 204 16.15 -3.73 20.03
CA ASN A 204 17.45 -3.12 19.72
C ASN A 204 18.54 -4.17 19.43
N LEU A 205 18.54 -5.30 20.15
CA LEU A 205 19.39 -6.44 19.86
C LEU A 205 19.12 -6.99 18.45
N VAL A 206 17.84 -7.21 18.13
CA VAL A 206 17.42 -7.78 16.84
C VAL A 206 17.70 -6.85 15.65
N LYS A 207 17.62 -5.52 15.84
CA LYS A 207 18.07 -4.54 14.82
C LYS A 207 19.53 -4.76 14.40
N GLY A 208 20.37 -5.29 15.28
CA GLY A 208 21.75 -5.68 14.97
C GLY A 208 21.86 -6.87 14.03
N ILE A 209 20.84 -7.74 13.97
CA ILE A 209 20.77 -8.95 13.13
C ILE A 209 20.23 -8.63 11.73
N HIS A 210 19.43 -7.57 11.59
CA HIS A 210 18.77 -7.19 10.33
C HIS A 210 19.71 -7.04 9.11
N PRO A 211 20.93 -6.46 9.22
CA PRO A 211 21.81 -6.31 8.06
C PRO A 211 22.19 -7.64 7.40
N ASP A 212 22.56 -8.64 8.20
CA ASP A 212 22.93 -9.97 7.71
C ASP A 212 21.72 -10.69 7.11
N LEU A 213 20.57 -10.57 7.77
CA LEU A 213 19.31 -11.12 7.29
C LEU A 213 18.93 -10.53 5.93
N ASN A 214 18.98 -9.21 5.82
CA ASN A 214 18.64 -8.48 4.61
C ASN A 214 19.61 -8.84 3.46
N LYS A 215 20.88 -9.12 3.75
CA LYS A 215 21.85 -9.59 2.76
C LYS A 215 21.44 -10.94 2.17
N ILE A 216 21.00 -11.88 3.01
CA ILE A 216 20.53 -13.21 2.56
C ILE A 216 19.27 -13.06 1.70
N LEU A 217 18.25 -12.36 2.20
CA LEU A 217 16.99 -12.14 1.48
C LEU A 217 17.21 -11.42 0.15
N ASN A 218 18.07 -10.39 0.13
CA ASN A 218 18.42 -9.66 -1.09
C ASN A 218 19.09 -10.58 -2.12
N THR A 219 20.03 -11.44 -1.69
CA THR A 219 20.69 -12.41 -2.60
C THR A 219 19.69 -13.40 -3.20
N GLN A 220 18.77 -13.92 -2.38
CA GLN A 220 17.69 -14.80 -2.85
C GLN A 220 16.78 -14.08 -3.85
N ALA A 221 16.39 -12.83 -3.54
CA ALA A 221 15.54 -12.02 -4.40
C ALA A 221 16.21 -11.69 -5.75
N GLN A 222 17.49 -11.29 -5.75
CA GLN A 222 18.26 -11.07 -6.99
C GLN A 222 18.30 -12.32 -7.86
N THR A 223 18.55 -13.48 -7.24
CA THR A 223 18.57 -14.77 -7.94
C THR A 223 17.21 -15.07 -8.56
N GLY A 224 16.14 -14.91 -7.78
CA GLY A 224 14.77 -15.13 -8.24
C GLY A 224 14.37 -14.21 -9.40
N ILE A 225 14.68 -12.91 -9.30
CA ILE A 225 14.39 -11.93 -10.36
C ILE A 225 15.15 -12.28 -11.64
N ASN A 226 16.43 -12.64 -11.55
CA ASN A 226 17.22 -13.07 -12.70
C ASN A 226 16.61 -14.32 -13.38
N ILE A 227 16.06 -15.26 -12.61
CA ILE A 227 15.35 -16.41 -13.16
C ILE A 227 14.07 -15.98 -13.89
N VAL A 228 13.31 -15.04 -13.32
CA VAL A 228 12.09 -14.49 -13.95
C VAL A 228 12.42 -13.83 -15.29
N LEU A 229 13.50 -13.05 -15.35
CA LEU A 229 13.91 -12.32 -16.56
C LEU A 229 14.49 -13.23 -17.66
N ARG A 230 14.99 -14.42 -17.32
CA ARG A 230 15.53 -15.40 -18.27
C ARG A 230 14.48 -16.30 -18.91
N LYS A 231 13.25 -16.37 -18.36
CA LYS A 231 12.20 -17.20 -18.94
C LYS A 231 11.73 -16.59 -20.26
N ASP A 232 11.51 -17.43 -21.27
CA ASP A 232 11.03 -17.03 -22.61
C ASP A 232 9.64 -16.36 -22.60
N ALA A 233 8.94 -16.37 -21.47
CA ALA A 233 7.67 -15.67 -21.29
C ALA A 233 7.90 -14.21 -20.88
N SER A 234 7.23 -13.27 -21.56
CA SER A 234 7.24 -11.84 -21.23
C SER A 234 7.08 -11.61 -19.71
N VAL A 235 8.06 -10.96 -19.08
CA VAL A 235 8.04 -10.62 -17.64
C VAL A 235 6.76 -9.86 -17.27
N PHE A 236 6.27 -9.03 -18.20
CA PHE A 236 5.01 -8.32 -18.03
C PHE A 236 3.81 -9.25 -17.98
N LYS A 237 3.70 -10.23 -18.89
CA LYS A 237 2.61 -11.22 -18.85
C LYS A 237 2.61 -12.04 -17.56
N ASN A 238 3.81 -12.35 -17.04
CA ASN A 238 3.96 -13.00 -15.74
C ASN A 238 3.50 -12.09 -14.59
N ALA A 239 3.73 -10.78 -14.67
CA ALA A 239 3.32 -9.81 -13.65
C ALA A 239 1.82 -9.46 -13.69
N ALA A 240 1.22 -9.43 -14.89
CA ALA A 240 -0.17 -9.06 -15.13
C ALA A 240 -1.19 -10.18 -14.85
N ARG A 241 -0.70 -11.40 -14.59
CA ARG A 241 -1.53 -12.60 -14.53
C ARG A 241 -2.65 -12.47 -13.49
N GLU A 242 -3.90 -12.52 -13.96
CA GLU A 242 -5.13 -12.58 -13.13
C GLU A 242 -5.38 -11.32 -12.25
N ASP A 243 -4.84 -10.13 -12.62
CA ASP A 243 -5.04 -8.89 -11.85
C ASP A 243 -5.29 -7.65 -12.75
N ASP A 244 -6.55 -7.48 -13.18
CA ASP A 244 -6.96 -6.38 -14.06
C ASP A 244 -6.75 -4.99 -13.43
N GLU A 245 -6.90 -4.83 -12.11
CA GLU A 245 -6.64 -3.54 -11.45
C GLU A 245 -5.16 -3.18 -11.45
N TRP A 246 -4.26 -4.16 -11.29
CA TRP A 246 -2.83 -3.91 -11.45
C TRP A 246 -2.48 -3.58 -12.89
N LEU A 247 -3.12 -4.25 -13.85
CA LEU A 247 -2.93 -3.99 -15.28
C LEU A 247 -3.33 -2.55 -15.65
N GLU A 248 -4.49 -2.08 -15.17
CA GLU A 248 -4.92 -0.69 -15.34
C GLU A 248 -3.97 0.30 -14.65
N ASN A 249 -3.48 -0.01 -13.44
CA ASN A 249 -2.50 0.82 -12.75
C ASN A 249 -1.18 0.88 -13.51
N SER A 250 -0.73 -0.23 -14.09
CA SER A 250 0.47 -0.31 -14.91
C SER A 250 0.35 0.57 -16.16
N PHE A 251 -0.81 0.54 -16.84
CA PHE A 251 -1.12 1.45 -17.94
C PHE A 251 -1.01 2.92 -17.51
N MET A 252 -1.65 3.28 -16.39
CA MET A 252 -1.63 4.66 -15.86
C MET A 252 -0.22 5.13 -15.50
N LYS A 253 0.57 4.27 -14.82
CA LYS A 253 1.97 4.55 -14.47
C LYS A 253 2.84 4.70 -15.71
N PHE A 254 2.69 3.80 -16.68
CA PHE A 254 3.53 3.77 -17.88
C PHE A 254 3.37 5.04 -18.72
N TYR A 255 2.14 5.44 -19.04
CA TYR A 255 1.86 6.65 -19.85
C TYR A 255 1.71 7.95 -19.04
N GLY A 256 1.82 7.88 -17.71
CA GLY A 256 1.69 9.03 -16.84
C GLY A 256 0.31 9.67 -16.83
N THR A 257 -0.76 8.87 -16.87
CA THR A 257 -2.15 9.35 -16.88
C THR A 257 -2.89 8.96 -15.60
N THR A 258 -3.95 9.69 -15.25
CA THR A 258 -4.81 9.42 -14.09
C THR A 258 -6.07 8.64 -14.43
N VAL A 259 -6.22 8.20 -15.68
CA VAL A 259 -7.38 7.45 -16.17
C VAL A 259 -6.98 6.16 -16.85
N GLY A 260 -7.67 5.08 -16.50
CA GLY A 260 -7.50 3.77 -17.14
C GLY A 260 -8.22 3.67 -18.49
N PRO A 261 -7.95 2.62 -19.29
CA PRO A 261 -8.46 2.46 -20.65
C PRO A 261 -9.99 2.55 -20.80
N LYS A 262 -10.75 1.92 -19.89
CA LYS A 262 -12.21 1.98 -19.90
C LYS A 262 -12.73 3.38 -19.59
N GLU A 263 -12.13 4.06 -18.62
CA GLU A 263 -12.48 5.44 -18.27
C GLU A 263 -12.13 6.41 -19.40
N VAL A 264 -11.04 6.16 -20.13
CA VAL A 264 -10.71 6.93 -21.34
C VAL A 264 -11.87 6.86 -22.34
N PHE A 265 -12.40 5.68 -22.65
CA PHE A 265 -13.54 5.53 -23.57
C PHE A 265 -14.75 6.37 -23.11
N ASP A 266 -15.14 6.21 -21.85
CA ASP A 266 -16.31 6.88 -21.29
C ASP A 266 -16.16 8.41 -21.33
N ARG A 267 -14.95 8.92 -21.01
CA ARG A 267 -14.64 10.35 -21.03
C ARG A 267 -14.54 10.92 -22.44
N LEU A 268 -13.99 10.18 -23.39
CA LEU A 268 -13.89 10.61 -24.80
C LEU A 268 -15.27 10.75 -25.45
N LYS A 269 -16.22 9.87 -25.10
CA LYS A 269 -17.61 9.94 -25.54
C LYS A 269 -18.36 11.15 -24.95
N GLY A 270 -17.93 11.62 -23.79
CA GLY A 270 -18.53 12.73 -23.04
C GLY A 270 -18.05 14.12 -23.45
N LEU A 271 -18.53 15.12 -22.71
CA LEU A 271 -18.02 16.50 -22.77
C LEU A 271 -16.79 16.65 -21.85
N PRO A 272 -15.85 17.55 -22.18
CA PRO A 272 -14.74 17.85 -21.28
C PRO A 272 -15.25 18.48 -19.98
N GLN A 273 -14.60 18.14 -18.87
CA GLN A 273 -14.76 18.82 -17.59
C GLN A 273 -14.14 20.22 -17.63
N GLU A 274 -14.59 21.13 -16.77
CA GLU A 274 -14.11 22.52 -16.76
C GLU A 274 -12.59 22.58 -16.50
N GLU A 275 -12.07 21.70 -15.64
CA GLU A 275 -10.65 21.59 -15.34
C GLU A 275 -9.83 21.14 -16.56
N GLU A 276 -10.39 20.25 -17.40
CA GLU A 276 -9.74 19.82 -18.65
C GLU A 276 -9.69 20.96 -19.66
N ILE A 277 -10.78 21.73 -19.79
CA ILE A 277 -10.83 22.92 -20.65
C ILE A 277 -9.76 23.92 -20.21
N ILE A 278 -9.70 24.23 -18.91
CA ILE A 278 -8.73 25.18 -18.35
C ILE A 278 -7.29 24.74 -18.66
N ARG A 279 -6.95 23.49 -18.34
CA ARG A 279 -5.59 22.95 -18.57
C ARG A 279 -5.22 22.96 -20.04
N TYR A 280 -6.12 22.51 -20.91
CA TYR A 280 -5.90 22.51 -22.35
C TYR A 280 -5.69 23.92 -22.89
N THR A 281 -6.50 24.90 -22.46
CA THR A 281 -6.34 26.30 -22.83
C THR A 281 -4.99 26.86 -22.38
N LEU A 282 -4.52 26.54 -21.16
CA LEU A 282 -3.21 26.98 -20.68
C LEU A 282 -2.06 26.37 -21.48
N ILE A 283 -2.09 25.05 -21.72
CA ILE A 283 -1.03 24.33 -22.45
C ILE A 283 -0.96 24.81 -23.89
N LYS A 284 -2.11 24.96 -24.55
CA LYS A 284 -2.18 25.41 -25.94
C LYS A 284 -1.59 26.82 -26.13
N ASN A 285 -1.70 27.68 -25.11
CA ASN A 285 -1.23 29.07 -25.16
C ASN A 285 0.07 29.28 -24.36
N ILE A 286 0.81 28.21 -24.04
CA ILE A 286 1.94 28.27 -23.10
C ILE A 286 3.01 29.28 -23.52
N GLU A 287 3.30 29.38 -24.82
CA GLU A 287 4.27 30.32 -25.36
C GLU A 287 3.81 31.78 -25.21
N SER A 288 2.51 32.03 -25.45
CA SER A 288 1.91 33.37 -25.35
C SER A 288 1.80 33.86 -23.91
N ILE A 289 1.86 32.96 -22.92
CA ILE A 289 1.65 33.27 -21.48
C ILE A 289 2.92 33.10 -20.65
N GLN A 290 4.08 32.91 -21.29
CA GLN A 290 5.38 32.72 -20.63
C GLN A 290 5.81 33.86 -19.69
N PHE A 291 5.16 35.03 -19.80
CA PHE A 291 5.38 36.17 -18.91
C PHE A 291 4.75 35.98 -17.53
N LEU A 292 3.86 35.01 -17.35
CA LEU A 292 3.30 34.65 -16.05
C LEU A 292 4.38 33.94 -15.21
N ASN A 293 4.52 34.34 -13.96
CA ASN A 293 5.40 33.63 -13.05
C ASN A 293 4.79 32.27 -12.63
N LEU A 294 5.58 31.45 -11.93
CA LEU A 294 5.17 30.11 -11.53
C LEU A 294 3.91 30.13 -10.64
N ASP A 295 3.81 31.06 -9.69
CA ASP A 295 2.67 31.16 -8.79
C ASP A 295 1.38 31.55 -9.52
N GLN A 296 1.47 32.53 -10.42
CA GLN A 296 0.36 32.94 -11.28
C GLN A 296 -0.12 31.79 -12.17
N SER A 297 0.84 31.07 -12.77
CA SER A 297 0.55 29.91 -13.61
C SER A 297 -0.13 28.80 -12.80
N ASN A 298 0.36 28.51 -11.59
CA ASN A 298 -0.22 27.53 -10.69
C ASN A 298 -1.65 27.90 -10.24
N ILE A 299 -1.90 29.18 -9.92
CA ILE A 299 -3.24 29.66 -9.56
C ILE A 299 -4.23 29.41 -10.69
N LEU A 300 -3.84 29.68 -11.93
CA LEU A 300 -4.69 29.42 -13.10
C LEU A 300 -4.90 27.92 -13.32
N PHE A 301 -3.84 27.12 -13.21
CA PHE A 301 -3.90 25.68 -13.41
C PHE A 301 -4.77 24.95 -12.38
N GLN A 302 -4.88 25.51 -11.16
CA GLN A 302 -5.66 24.97 -10.05
C GLN A 302 -7.08 25.56 -9.94
N ALA A 303 -7.50 26.40 -10.88
CA ALA A 303 -8.82 27.01 -10.83
C ALA A 303 -9.93 25.93 -10.87
N PRO A 304 -10.87 25.91 -9.90
CA PRO A 304 -11.88 24.86 -9.77
C PRO A 304 -13.07 25.00 -10.73
N SER A 305 -13.12 26.09 -11.49
CA SER A 305 -14.15 26.34 -12.50
C SER A 305 -13.69 27.36 -13.52
N CYS A 306 -14.28 27.34 -14.72
CA CYS A 306 -14.03 28.33 -15.76
C CYS A 306 -14.41 29.75 -15.29
N LYS A 307 -15.35 29.87 -14.35
CA LYS A 307 -15.71 31.16 -13.73
C LYS A 307 -14.54 31.71 -12.91
N ILE A 308 -14.03 30.93 -11.96
CA ILE A 308 -12.92 31.35 -11.10
C ILE A 308 -11.65 31.60 -11.92
N PHE A 309 -11.37 30.75 -12.91
CA PHE A 309 -10.28 30.96 -13.86
C PHE A 309 -10.34 32.35 -14.50
N LYS A 310 -11.49 32.75 -15.05
CA LYS A 310 -11.66 34.07 -15.68
C LYS A 310 -11.47 35.22 -14.70
N GLU A 311 -11.94 35.07 -13.47
CA GLU A 311 -11.77 36.09 -12.43
C GLU A 311 -10.29 36.30 -12.10
N GLN A 312 -9.51 35.21 -12.02
CA GLN A 312 -8.06 35.27 -11.83
C GLN A 312 -7.35 35.90 -13.04
N VAL A 313 -7.69 35.49 -14.26
CA VAL A 313 -7.10 36.10 -15.47
C VAL A 313 -7.38 37.61 -15.53
N LYS A 314 -8.62 38.04 -15.22
CA LYS A 314 -8.96 39.47 -15.14
C LYS A 314 -8.16 40.22 -14.08
N LEU A 315 -7.85 39.58 -12.95
CA LEU A 315 -7.00 40.17 -11.92
C LEU A 315 -5.59 40.42 -12.45
N PHE A 316 -5.04 39.47 -13.20
CA PHE A 316 -3.72 39.60 -13.82
C PHE A 316 -3.71 40.70 -14.89
N GLU A 317 -4.73 40.76 -15.75
CA GLU A 317 -4.91 41.85 -16.71
C GLU A 317 -4.91 43.23 -16.01
N LYS A 318 -5.65 43.36 -14.90
CA LYS A 318 -5.73 44.61 -14.14
C LYS A 318 -4.39 45.01 -13.54
N ASN A 319 -3.58 44.05 -13.11
CA ASN A 319 -2.25 44.31 -12.58
C ASN A 319 -1.28 44.74 -13.68
N ILE A 320 -1.30 44.07 -14.83
CA ILE A 320 -0.46 44.40 -16.00
C ILE A 320 -0.83 45.76 -16.58
N ARG A 321 -2.13 46.14 -16.60
CA ARG A 321 -2.55 47.49 -17.03
C ARG A 321 -1.92 48.62 -16.22
N LYS A 322 -1.56 48.35 -14.96
CA LYS A 322 -0.96 49.31 -14.04
C LYS A 322 0.58 49.30 -14.07
N SER A 323 1.21 48.37 -14.78
CA SER A 323 2.67 48.31 -14.88
C SER A 323 3.19 49.25 -15.97
N GLU A 324 4.46 49.62 -15.85
CA GLU A 324 5.22 50.38 -16.86
C GLU A 324 5.82 49.46 -17.94
N ASP A 325 5.32 48.23 -18.05
CA ASP A 325 5.83 47.22 -18.97
C ASP A 325 5.56 47.63 -20.44
N PRO A 326 6.61 47.72 -21.28
CA PRO A 326 6.45 48.12 -22.69
C PRO A 326 5.59 47.13 -23.49
N ASP A 327 5.54 45.85 -23.09
CA ASP A 327 4.79 44.79 -23.77
C ASP A 327 3.40 44.56 -23.17
N LYS A 328 2.95 45.44 -22.26
CA LYS A 328 1.69 45.28 -21.51
C LYS A 328 0.48 44.99 -22.40
N ASN A 329 0.39 45.61 -23.58
CA ASN A 329 -0.75 45.43 -24.48
C ASN A 329 -0.78 44.02 -25.07
N GLN A 330 0.37 43.48 -25.51
CA GLN A 330 0.48 42.10 -25.99
C GLN A 330 0.17 41.09 -24.88
N LYS A 331 0.63 41.35 -23.65
CA LYS A 331 0.34 40.50 -22.48
C LYS A 331 -1.15 40.49 -22.15
N ILE A 332 -1.82 41.64 -22.21
CA ILE A 332 -3.27 41.76 -21.99
C ILE A 332 -4.05 41.03 -23.09
N GLU A 333 -3.62 41.14 -24.34
CA GLU A 333 -4.22 40.43 -25.48
C GLU A 333 -4.14 38.90 -25.28
N ALA A 334 -2.96 38.38 -24.93
CA ALA A 334 -2.77 36.95 -24.64
C ALA A 334 -3.67 36.45 -23.48
N LEU A 335 -3.85 37.25 -22.42
CA LEU A 335 -4.79 36.93 -21.33
C LEU A 335 -6.26 37.00 -21.80
N GLY A 336 -6.58 37.92 -22.70
CA GLY A 336 -7.88 38.02 -23.35
C GLY A 336 -8.22 36.76 -24.15
N ASP A 337 -7.27 36.28 -24.96
CA ASP A 337 -7.39 35.07 -25.76
C ASP A 337 -7.59 33.83 -24.88
N LEU A 338 -6.80 33.69 -23.81
CA LEU A 338 -6.99 32.63 -22.81
C LEU A 338 -8.44 32.59 -22.28
N ARG A 339 -9.03 33.74 -21.97
CA ARG A 339 -10.41 33.80 -21.45
C ARG A 339 -11.46 33.44 -22.48
N ILE A 340 -11.22 33.76 -23.76
CA ILE A 340 -12.11 33.41 -24.86
C ILE A 340 -12.01 31.91 -25.14
N GLU A 341 -10.79 31.37 -25.17
CA GLU A 341 -10.56 29.95 -25.43
C GLU A 341 -11.12 29.05 -24.32
N ALA A 342 -11.02 29.47 -23.06
CA ALA A 342 -11.61 28.75 -21.92
C ALA A 342 -13.16 28.72 -21.93
N GLN A 343 -13.80 29.39 -22.90
CA GLN A 343 -15.25 29.39 -23.11
C GLN A 343 -15.70 28.56 -24.31
N LYS A 344 -14.75 27.97 -25.05
CA LYS A 344 -15.09 27.18 -26.22
C LYS A 344 -16.00 26.03 -25.83
N TYR A 345 -17.11 25.92 -26.55
CA TYR A 345 -18.00 24.79 -26.45
C TYR A 345 -17.41 23.62 -27.23
N TYR A 346 -17.33 22.46 -26.59
CA TYR A 346 -16.82 21.24 -27.20
C TYR A 346 -17.96 20.25 -27.46
N LYS A 347 -17.93 19.57 -28.61
CA LYS A 347 -18.92 18.53 -28.96
C LYS A 347 -18.57 17.14 -28.41
N PHE A 348 -17.31 16.96 -28.01
CA PHE A 348 -16.67 15.76 -27.46
C PHE A 348 -15.41 16.22 -26.70
N ASN A 349 -14.76 15.35 -25.94
CA ASN A 349 -13.62 15.72 -25.10
C ASN A 349 -12.30 15.90 -25.91
N LEU A 350 -12.23 16.94 -26.76
CA LEU A 350 -11.03 17.32 -27.51
C LEU A 350 -9.81 17.56 -26.60
N PRO A 351 -9.94 18.23 -25.43
CA PRO A 351 -8.85 18.36 -24.47
C PRO A 351 -8.17 17.02 -24.15
N LEU A 352 -8.97 16.00 -23.83
CA LEU A 352 -8.47 14.66 -23.52
C LEU A 352 -7.88 13.97 -24.76
N VAL A 353 -8.48 14.12 -25.94
CA VAL A 353 -7.92 13.56 -27.19
C VAL A 353 -6.50 14.07 -27.42
N LYS A 354 -6.27 15.38 -27.30
CA LYS A 354 -4.96 16.00 -27.48
C LYS A 354 -3.98 15.52 -26.39
N GLU A 355 -4.40 15.52 -25.12
CA GLU A 355 -3.55 15.01 -24.02
C GLU A 355 -3.09 13.56 -24.26
N LEU A 356 -4.01 12.67 -24.65
CA LEU A 356 -3.70 11.27 -24.89
C LEU A 356 -2.84 11.06 -26.15
N ASN A 357 -3.02 11.89 -27.18
CA ASN A 357 -2.16 11.87 -28.36
C ASN A 357 -0.74 12.37 -28.05
N ASP A 358 -0.60 13.45 -27.28
CA ASP A 358 0.70 13.99 -26.86
C ASP A 358 1.48 12.97 -26.02
N LYS A 359 0.77 12.16 -25.23
CA LYS A 359 1.32 11.02 -24.47
C LYS A 359 1.61 9.78 -25.34
N GLY A 360 1.24 9.80 -26.62
CA GLY A 360 1.39 8.69 -27.55
C GLY A 360 0.43 7.53 -27.34
N ILE A 361 -0.63 7.71 -26.55
CA ILE A 361 -1.67 6.71 -26.26
C ILE A 361 -2.62 6.58 -27.44
N LEU A 362 -3.03 7.70 -28.05
CA LEU A 362 -3.89 7.73 -29.23
C LEU A 362 -3.10 8.12 -30.49
N ASP A 363 -3.54 7.61 -31.64
CA ASP A 363 -3.00 8.01 -32.94
C ASP A 363 -3.55 9.38 -33.41
N GLU A 364 -2.90 9.96 -34.41
CA GLU A 364 -3.30 11.24 -35.01
C GLU A 364 -4.67 11.15 -35.73
N GLY A 365 -5.11 9.94 -36.09
CA GLY A 365 -6.44 9.70 -36.65
C GLY A 365 -7.57 10.03 -35.68
N PHE A 366 -7.36 9.91 -34.37
CA PHE A 366 -8.32 10.37 -33.36
C PHE A 366 -8.44 11.90 -33.30
N ILE A 367 -7.37 12.64 -33.58
CA ILE A 367 -7.40 14.10 -33.69
C ILE A 367 -8.20 14.52 -34.92
N LEU A 368 -7.91 13.92 -36.09
CA LEU A 368 -8.57 14.27 -37.34
C LEU A 368 -10.08 13.97 -37.31
N SER A 369 -10.47 12.85 -36.72
CA SER A 369 -11.89 12.49 -36.54
C SER A 369 -12.59 13.37 -35.51
N ALA A 370 -11.89 13.79 -34.45
CA ALA A 370 -12.37 14.77 -33.50
C ALA A 370 -12.61 16.13 -34.19
N GLU A 371 -11.66 16.65 -34.96
CA GLU A 371 -11.81 17.93 -35.67
C GLU A 371 -12.90 17.91 -36.76
N GLY A 372 -13.35 16.72 -37.17
CA GLY A 372 -14.47 16.48 -38.10
C GLY A 372 -15.87 16.47 -37.44
N SER A 373 -16.67 15.43 -37.72
CA SER A 373 -18.03 15.32 -37.19
C SER A 373 -18.12 14.39 -35.97
N LYS A 374 -19.13 14.62 -35.10
CA LYS A 374 -19.41 13.73 -33.96
C LYS A 374 -19.65 12.27 -34.40
N LYS A 375 -20.23 12.09 -35.59
CA LYS A 375 -20.49 10.75 -36.13
C LYS A 375 -19.17 10.05 -36.46
N ASP A 376 -18.27 10.71 -37.17
CA ASP A 376 -16.97 10.15 -37.57
C ASP A 376 -16.12 9.82 -36.33
N PHE A 377 -16.15 10.69 -35.31
CA PHE A 377 -15.45 10.44 -34.05
C PHE A 377 -16.02 9.23 -33.30
N LEU A 378 -17.35 9.10 -33.20
CA LEU A 378 -17.97 7.94 -32.54
C LEU A 378 -17.78 6.63 -33.31
N GLU A 379 -17.78 6.68 -34.64
CA GLU A 379 -17.47 5.52 -35.49
C GLU A 379 -16.01 5.08 -35.31
N LYS A 380 -15.08 6.04 -35.23
CA LYS A 380 -13.66 5.75 -34.95
C LYS A 380 -13.44 5.21 -33.54
N LEU A 381 -14.17 5.72 -32.55
CA LEU A 381 -14.11 5.26 -31.15
C LEU A 381 -14.65 3.81 -31.00
N GLY A 382 -15.68 3.45 -31.77
CA GLY A 382 -16.24 2.10 -31.78
C GLY A 382 -16.91 1.70 -30.46
N THR A 383 -16.84 0.41 -30.14
CA THR A 383 -17.39 -0.15 -28.88
C THR A 383 -16.36 -0.10 -27.75
N PRO A 384 -16.79 -0.02 -26.48
CA PRO A 384 -15.87 0.03 -25.35
C PRO A 384 -14.90 -1.15 -25.29
N GLU A 385 -15.34 -2.36 -25.65
CA GLU A 385 -14.52 -3.58 -25.63
C GLU A 385 -13.39 -3.51 -26.67
N VAL A 386 -13.73 -3.16 -27.91
CA VAL A 386 -12.76 -3.02 -29.01
C VAL A 386 -11.76 -1.91 -28.71
N PHE A 387 -12.23 -0.76 -28.24
CA PHE A 387 -11.36 0.37 -27.90
C PHE A 387 -10.40 0.05 -26.75
N THR A 388 -10.94 -0.53 -25.67
CA THR A 388 -10.12 -0.93 -24.51
C THR A 388 -9.07 -1.96 -24.91
N LYS A 389 -9.44 -2.96 -25.71
CA LYS A 389 -8.50 -3.94 -26.24
C LYS A 389 -7.42 -3.28 -27.09
N HIS A 390 -7.78 -2.37 -27.98
CA HIS A 390 -6.82 -1.66 -28.82
C HIS A 390 -5.80 -0.86 -27.99
N LEU A 391 -6.24 -0.15 -26.95
CA LEU A 391 -5.34 0.56 -26.04
C LEU A 391 -4.42 -0.39 -25.28
N MET A 392 -4.93 -1.55 -24.84
CA MET A 392 -4.14 -2.55 -24.13
C MET A 392 -3.11 -3.25 -25.02
N ASP A 393 -3.49 -3.63 -26.25
CA ASP A 393 -2.58 -4.22 -27.23
C ASP A 393 -1.43 -3.25 -27.57
N LYS A 394 -1.77 -1.96 -27.72
CA LYS A 394 -0.79 -0.89 -27.91
C LYS A 394 0.11 -0.71 -26.69
N PHE A 395 -0.46 -0.70 -25.49
CA PHE A 395 0.29 -0.63 -24.25
C PHE A 395 1.30 -1.77 -24.12
N GLU A 396 0.88 -3.01 -24.37
CA GLU A 396 1.78 -4.17 -24.37
C GLU A 396 2.93 -4.00 -25.37
N THR A 397 2.60 -3.58 -26.60
CA THR A 397 3.60 -3.36 -27.65
C THR A 397 4.60 -2.26 -27.29
N ASP A 398 4.11 -1.12 -26.79
CA ASP A 398 4.95 0.01 -26.38
C ASP A 398 5.82 -0.37 -25.16
N LEU A 399 5.28 -1.17 -24.24
CA LEU A 399 5.99 -1.68 -23.09
C LEU A 399 7.11 -2.66 -23.47
N GLU A 400 6.83 -3.61 -24.37
CA GLU A 400 7.84 -4.55 -24.86
C GLU A 400 9.01 -3.81 -25.53
N LYS A 401 8.71 -2.85 -26.41
CA LYS A 401 9.74 -1.97 -27.01
C LYS A 401 10.51 -1.18 -25.96
N HIS A 402 9.82 -0.70 -24.93
CA HIS A 402 10.47 0.03 -23.84
C HIS A 402 11.43 -0.87 -23.06
N LEU A 403 11.02 -2.09 -22.71
CA LEU A 403 11.85 -3.08 -22.00
C LEU A 403 13.07 -3.51 -22.82
N GLU A 404 12.92 -3.66 -24.14
CA GLU A 404 14.03 -3.96 -25.06
C GLU A 404 15.05 -2.81 -25.13
N ALA A 405 14.59 -1.57 -25.04
CA ALA A 405 15.45 -0.38 -25.08
C ALA A 405 16.23 -0.15 -23.76
N ILE A 406 15.93 -0.87 -22.68
CA ILE A 406 16.68 -0.80 -21.42
C ILE A 406 18.04 -1.47 -21.62
N THR A 407 19.12 -0.69 -21.47
CA THR A 407 20.49 -1.20 -21.56
C THR A 407 20.77 -2.25 -20.48
N GLU A 408 21.68 -3.18 -20.74
CA GLU A 408 22.01 -4.24 -19.78
C GLU A 408 22.51 -3.69 -18.43
N GLU A 409 23.29 -2.61 -18.44
CA GLU A 409 23.73 -1.93 -17.21
C GLU A 409 22.55 -1.40 -16.38
N LYS A 410 21.56 -0.78 -17.03
CA LYS A 410 20.33 -0.32 -16.35
C LYS A 410 19.50 -1.49 -15.85
N ARG A 411 19.40 -2.56 -16.63
CA ARG A 411 18.71 -3.80 -16.25
C ARG A 411 19.31 -4.41 -14.98
N GLN A 412 20.63 -4.52 -14.90
CA GLN A 412 21.30 -5.03 -13.70
C GLN A 412 21.07 -4.14 -12.48
N ARG A 413 21.10 -2.80 -12.63
CA ARG A 413 20.72 -1.89 -11.54
C ARG A 413 19.28 -2.09 -11.08
N LEU A 414 18.33 -2.22 -12.02
CA LEU A 414 16.94 -2.51 -11.70
C LEU A 414 16.79 -3.81 -10.92
N VAL A 415 17.53 -4.87 -11.27
CA VAL A 415 17.51 -6.14 -10.52
C VAL A 415 17.96 -5.93 -9.07
N VAL A 416 19.09 -5.25 -8.86
CA VAL A 416 19.64 -4.98 -7.52
C VAL A 416 18.66 -4.15 -6.68
N ASP A 417 18.12 -3.08 -7.25
CA ASP A 417 17.18 -2.19 -6.57
C ASP A 417 15.85 -2.86 -6.26
N THR A 418 15.36 -3.71 -7.17
CA THR A 418 14.13 -4.48 -6.98
C THR A 418 14.33 -5.47 -5.84
N ALA A 419 15.46 -6.17 -5.82
CA ALA A 419 15.78 -7.14 -4.79
C ALA A 419 15.91 -6.50 -3.40
N LEU A 420 16.48 -5.29 -3.32
CA LEU A 420 16.53 -4.52 -2.07
C LEU A 420 15.13 -4.17 -1.56
N ARG A 421 14.23 -3.72 -2.43
CA ARG A 421 12.83 -3.42 -2.05
C ARG A 421 12.09 -4.68 -1.61
N VAL A 422 12.28 -5.77 -2.35
CA VAL A 422 11.72 -7.08 -2.03
C VAL A 422 12.21 -7.55 -0.67
N SER A 423 13.51 -7.52 -0.40
CA SER A 423 14.07 -8.00 0.86
C SER A 423 13.55 -7.18 2.05
N GLN A 424 13.46 -5.86 1.90
CA GLN A 424 12.83 -4.99 2.89
C GLN A 424 11.37 -5.33 3.13
N SER A 425 10.61 -5.64 2.07
CA SER A 425 9.20 -6.02 2.20
C SER A 425 9.03 -7.35 2.96
N GLN A 426 9.99 -8.28 2.80
CA GLN A 426 10.03 -9.58 3.48
C GLN A 426 10.43 -9.48 4.95
N LEU A 427 11.13 -8.41 5.37
CA LEU A 427 11.42 -8.18 6.79
C LEU A 427 10.14 -7.95 7.60
N ASN A 428 9.13 -7.29 7.03
CA ASN A 428 7.88 -6.98 7.73
C ASN A 428 7.16 -8.24 8.28
N PRO A 429 6.89 -9.30 7.49
CA PRO A 429 6.27 -10.51 8.03
C PRO A 429 7.18 -11.28 8.99
N ILE A 430 8.51 -11.24 8.81
CA ILE A 430 9.47 -11.83 9.76
C ILE A 430 9.37 -11.12 11.11
N GLU A 431 9.42 -9.78 11.11
CA GLU A 431 9.27 -8.96 12.31
C GLU A 431 7.92 -9.16 12.98
N HIS A 432 6.85 -9.28 12.21
CA HIS A 432 5.50 -9.54 12.71
C HIS A 432 5.43 -10.90 13.42
N GLU A 433 5.94 -11.96 12.80
CA GLU A 433 5.97 -13.30 13.41
C GLU A 433 6.87 -13.33 14.65
N ALA A 434 8.03 -12.66 14.62
CA ALA A 434 8.88 -12.55 15.80
C ALA A 434 8.19 -11.80 16.95
N LYS A 435 7.54 -10.66 16.66
CA LYS A 435 6.76 -9.88 17.65
C LYS A 435 5.65 -10.72 18.28
N SER A 436 5.02 -11.64 17.53
CA SER A 436 3.94 -12.48 18.05
C SER A 436 4.35 -13.35 19.24
N TRP A 437 5.65 -13.62 19.40
CA TRP A 437 6.18 -14.40 20.51
C TRP A 437 6.37 -13.59 21.80
N TYR A 438 6.84 -12.35 21.70
CA TYR A 438 7.26 -11.55 22.87
C TYR A 438 6.37 -10.34 23.17
N LEU A 439 5.64 -9.83 22.18
CA LEU A 439 4.75 -8.68 22.33
C LEU A 439 3.32 -9.18 22.58
N THR A 440 3.12 -9.78 23.76
CA THR A 440 1.86 -10.43 24.17
C THR A 440 1.32 -9.83 25.46
N LYS A 441 0.04 -10.09 25.77
CA LYS A 441 -0.51 -9.67 27.08
C LYS A 441 0.23 -10.32 28.23
N ASP A 442 0.57 -11.60 28.08
CA ASP A 442 1.25 -12.40 29.10
C ASP A 442 2.62 -11.81 29.46
N ALA A 443 3.38 -11.36 28.45
CA ALA A 443 4.66 -10.68 28.65
C ALA A 443 4.56 -9.39 29.48
N PHE A 444 3.40 -8.72 29.45
CA PHE A 444 3.12 -7.53 30.27
C PHE A 444 2.45 -7.82 31.61
N GLN A 445 1.92 -9.02 31.83
CA GLN A 445 1.20 -9.38 33.06
C GLN A 445 2.06 -10.23 34.00
N ASN A 446 2.88 -11.13 33.45
CA ASN A 446 3.61 -12.14 34.20
C ASN A 446 5.13 -11.98 34.06
N PRO A 447 5.90 -12.11 35.16
CA PRO A 447 7.36 -12.09 35.09
C PRO A 447 7.91 -13.26 34.25
N ASN A 448 8.97 -13.03 33.49
CA ASN A 448 9.65 -14.04 32.65
C ASN A 448 8.78 -14.67 31.54
N SER A 449 7.66 -14.04 31.17
CA SER A 449 6.78 -14.52 30.08
C SER A 449 7.24 -14.11 28.68
N PHE A 450 8.46 -13.56 28.54
CA PHE A 450 9.02 -13.19 27.24
C PHE A 450 9.51 -14.43 26.49
N ASN A 451 8.91 -14.73 25.33
CA ASN A 451 9.39 -15.80 24.45
C ASN A 451 10.46 -15.30 23.46
N PHE A 452 11.49 -14.60 23.96
CA PHE A 452 12.55 -14.04 23.12
C PHE A 452 13.35 -15.11 22.35
N ASN A 453 13.54 -16.28 22.94
CA ASN A 453 14.26 -17.39 22.28
C ASN A 453 13.51 -17.87 21.03
N GLN A 454 12.19 -18.02 21.11
CA GLN A 454 11.33 -18.39 19.99
C GLN A 454 11.31 -17.28 18.93
N ALA A 455 11.30 -16.02 19.36
CA ALA A 455 11.40 -14.89 18.45
C ALA A 455 12.74 -14.88 17.68
N LEU A 456 13.86 -15.23 18.32
CA LEU A 456 15.17 -15.34 17.67
C LEU A 456 15.21 -16.46 16.62
N GLN A 457 14.51 -17.57 16.85
CA GLN A 457 14.40 -18.66 15.86
C GLN A 457 13.76 -18.21 14.55
N VAL A 458 12.83 -17.23 14.59
CA VAL A 458 12.19 -16.67 13.37
C VAL A 458 13.20 -15.97 12.47
N TYR A 459 14.24 -15.37 13.05
CA TYR A 459 15.33 -14.70 12.32
C TYR A 459 16.44 -15.66 11.86
N ASN A 460 16.44 -16.91 12.31
CA ASN A 460 17.46 -17.87 11.92
C ASN A 460 17.14 -18.48 10.54
N PRO A 461 17.99 -18.28 9.51
CA PRO A 461 17.74 -18.79 8.17
C PRO A 461 17.57 -20.32 8.08
N GLU A 462 18.16 -21.08 9.00
CA GLU A 462 18.10 -22.54 8.99
C GLU A 462 16.72 -23.09 9.38
N PHE A 463 16.05 -22.43 10.31
CA PHE A 463 14.78 -22.90 10.88
C PHE A 463 13.57 -22.15 10.33
N SER A 464 13.78 -20.98 9.75
CA SER A 464 12.70 -20.07 9.40
C SER A 464 12.14 -20.34 8.01
N LYS A 465 10.81 -20.53 7.95
CA LYS A 465 10.05 -20.77 6.70
C LYS A 465 10.23 -19.67 5.65
N PHE A 466 10.57 -18.45 6.09
CA PHE A 466 10.76 -17.28 5.24
C PHE A 466 12.00 -17.39 4.33
N PHE A 467 13.00 -18.18 4.72
CA PHE A 467 14.22 -18.40 3.93
C PHE A 467 14.14 -19.66 3.06
N ASN A 468 13.35 -20.63 3.52
CA ASN A 468 13.18 -21.92 2.86
C ASN A 468 12.11 -21.89 1.75
N THR A 469 11.30 -20.83 1.69
CA THR A 469 10.26 -20.65 0.65
C THR A 469 10.60 -19.41 -0.17
N PRO A 470 11.23 -19.57 -1.35
CA PRO A 470 11.49 -18.45 -2.24
C PRO A 470 10.18 -17.75 -2.62
N MET A 471 10.24 -16.43 -2.79
CA MET A 471 9.10 -15.68 -3.29
C MET A 471 8.66 -16.20 -4.66
N ASP A 472 7.35 -16.24 -4.88
CA ASP A 472 6.80 -16.71 -6.14
C ASP A 472 7.23 -15.80 -7.31
N THR A 473 7.33 -16.41 -8.49
CA THR A 473 7.82 -15.72 -9.69
C THR A 473 6.90 -14.59 -10.15
N HIS A 474 5.60 -14.66 -9.85
CA HIS A 474 4.65 -13.61 -10.22
C HIS A 474 4.87 -12.36 -9.36
N THR A 475 5.05 -12.51 -8.05
CA THR A 475 5.37 -11.39 -7.14
C THR A 475 6.71 -10.74 -7.49
N LEU A 476 7.73 -11.54 -7.82
CA LEU A 476 9.02 -11.02 -8.27
C LEU A 476 8.93 -10.28 -9.61
N ALA A 477 8.15 -10.80 -10.58
CA ALA A 477 7.90 -10.12 -11.85
C ALA A 477 7.20 -8.77 -11.63
N ARG A 478 6.19 -8.75 -10.76
CA ARG A 478 5.44 -7.54 -10.40
C ARG A 478 6.32 -6.49 -9.74
N ALA A 479 7.14 -6.88 -8.76
CA ALA A 479 8.08 -5.98 -8.10
C ALA A 479 9.09 -5.38 -9.09
N TYR A 480 9.57 -6.18 -10.04
CA TYR A 480 10.45 -5.69 -11.11
C TYR A 480 9.75 -4.68 -12.01
N MET A 481 8.54 -5.00 -12.49
CA MET A 481 7.76 -4.11 -13.35
C MET A 481 7.39 -2.79 -12.65
N ASP A 482 6.97 -2.84 -11.38
CA ASP A 482 6.69 -1.65 -10.59
C ASP A 482 7.93 -0.73 -10.50
N LEU A 483 9.14 -1.30 -10.40
CA LEU A 483 10.37 -0.51 -10.42
C LEU A 483 10.73 0.02 -11.81
N VAL A 484 10.48 -0.75 -12.88
CA VAL A 484 10.64 -0.28 -14.27
C VAL A 484 9.78 0.97 -14.49
N PHE A 485 8.49 0.90 -14.15
CA PHE A 485 7.58 2.05 -14.26
C PHE A 485 8.03 3.24 -13.39
N LEU A 486 8.69 2.98 -12.26
CA LEU A 486 9.22 4.02 -11.39
C LEU A 486 10.44 4.74 -12.01
N LYS A 487 11.40 3.99 -12.56
CA LYS A 487 12.72 4.53 -12.96
C LYS A 487 12.83 4.89 -14.43
N HIS A 488 12.05 4.24 -15.28
CA HIS A 488 12.08 4.42 -16.72
C HIS A 488 10.65 4.63 -17.22
N PRO A 489 10.07 5.82 -16.97
CA PRO A 489 8.74 6.09 -17.48
C PRO A 489 8.77 6.20 -19.02
N PHE A 490 7.63 5.97 -19.67
CA PHE A 490 7.53 6.09 -21.12
C PHE A 490 7.69 7.56 -21.55
N ARG A 491 8.11 7.80 -22.81
CA ARG A 491 8.27 9.12 -23.46
C ARG A 491 7.58 10.33 -22.78
N ASN A 492 8.34 11.37 -22.43
CA ASN A 492 7.84 12.64 -21.87
C ASN A 492 6.94 12.52 -20.62
N THR A 493 6.85 11.32 -20.04
CA THR A 493 6.09 11.10 -18.81
C THR A 493 6.85 11.74 -17.66
N PRO A 494 6.17 12.52 -16.79
CA PRO A 494 6.78 13.07 -15.58
C PRO A 494 7.47 11.99 -14.73
N VAL A 495 8.27 12.42 -13.75
CA VAL A 495 8.87 11.46 -12.81
C VAL A 495 7.75 10.70 -12.08
N SER A 496 7.88 9.39 -11.97
CA SER A 496 6.87 8.46 -11.44
C SER A 496 6.34 8.82 -10.04
N SER A 497 7.14 9.47 -9.19
CA SER A 497 6.70 9.97 -7.89
C SER A 497 5.63 11.06 -8.00
N VAL A 498 5.70 11.90 -9.04
CA VAL A 498 4.71 12.93 -9.34
C VAL A 498 3.43 12.30 -9.85
N ILE A 499 3.54 11.39 -10.82
CA ILE A 499 2.37 10.69 -11.39
C ILE A 499 1.70 9.79 -10.37
N GLY A 500 2.46 8.98 -9.63
CA GLY A 500 1.92 8.11 -8.58
C GLY A 500 1.13 8.91 -7.55
N LYS A 501 1.65 10.08 -7.15
CA LYS A 501 0.94 11.02 -6.27
C LYS A 501 -0.34 11.55 -6.93
N GLN A 502 -0.29 11.99 -8.18
CA GLN A 502 -1.48 12.49 -8.90
C GLN A 502 -2.56 11.43 -9.09
N ILE A 503 -2.17 10.19 -9.41
CA ILE A 503 -3.12 9.06 -9.52
C ILE A 503 -3.72 8.78 -8.15
N ALA A 504 -2.90 8.71 -7.09
CA ALA A 504 -3.39 8.48 -5.72
C ALA A 504 -4.34 9.59 -5.25
N GLU A 505 -4.03 10.87 -5.52
CA GLU A 505 -4.91 12.01 -5.22
C GLU A 505 -6.23 11.93 -5.99
N THR A 506 -6.18 11.58 -7.28
CA THR A 506 -7.38 11.40 -8.12
C THR A 506 -8.26 10.27 -7.60
N LEU A 507 -7.65 9.13 -7.26
CA LEU A 507 -8.35 7.99 -6.66
C LEU A 507 -8.91 8.35 -5.28
N ASP A 508 -8.19 9.09 -4.45
CA ASP A 508 -8.68 9.53 -3.14
C ASP A 508 -9.91 10.43 -3.28
N LEU A 509 -9.92 11.36 -4.23
CA LEU A 509 -11.08 12.20 -4.52
C LEU A 509 -12.29 11.37 -4.99
N LYS A 510 -12.07 10.38 -5.87
CA LYS A 510 -13.12 9.45 -6.31
C LYS A 510 -13.70 8.67 -5.12
N LEU A 511 -12.82 8.18 -4.24
CA LEU A 511 -13.21 7.48 -3.01
C LEU A 511 -13.99 8.39 -2.07
N GLN A 512 -13.52 9.59 -1.79
CA GLN A 512 -14.20 10.55 -0.91
C GLN A 512 -15.63 10.86 -1.40
N LYS A 513 -15.84 11.03 -2.71
CA LYS A 513 -17.17 11.24 -3.30
C LYS A 513 -18.13 10.10 -2.97
N ILE A 514 -17.67 8.85 -3.09
CA ILE A 514 -18.47 7.67 -2.75
C ILE A 514 -18.66 7.56 -1.23
N GLU A 515 -17.62 7.81 -0.44
CA GLU A 515 -17.67 7.77 1.02
C GLU A 515 -18.66 8.78 1.61
N ASN A 516 -18.84 9.95 0.96
CA ASN A 516 -19.83 10.94 1.35
C ASN A 516 -21.27 10.42 1.18
N LEU A 517 -21.54 9.62 0.14
CA LEU A 517 -22.83 8.97 -0.05
C LEU A 517 -23.05 7.84 0.97
N LEU A 518 -21.97 7.20 1.40
CA LEU A 518 -21.96 6.12 2.39
C LEU A 518 -21.91 6.59 3.84
N TYR A 519 -21.93 7.91 4.09
CA TYR A 519 -21.63 8.50 5.39
C TYR A 519 -22.41 7.85 6.55
N GLN A 520 -23.70 7.61 6.36
CA GLN A 520 -24.57 7.01 7.40
C GLN A 520 -24.25 5.54 7.69
N HIS A 521 -23.72 4.80 6.72
CA HIS A 521 -23.37 3.38 6.87
C HIS A 521 -21.91 3.16 7.26
N PHE A 522 -21.06 4.17 7.14
CA PHE A 522 -19.61 4.02 7.23
C PHE A 522 -19.10 3.37 8.53
N PRO A 523 -19.65 3.69 9.73
CA PRO A 523 -19.23 3.01 10.97
C PRO A 523 -19.52 1.51 10.96
N ASN A 524 -20.68 1.10 10.44
CA ASN A 524 -21.10 -0.30 10.37
C ASN A 524 -20.36 -1.06 9.26
N LEU A 525 -20.11 -0.38 8.14
CA LEU A 525 -19.27 -0.88 7.05
C LEU A 525 -17.83 -1.15 7.53
N GLY A 526 -17.28 -0.25 8.34
CA GLY A 526 -15.95 -0.41 8.96
C GLY A 526 -15.88 -1.65 9.85
N LYS A 527 -16.87 -1.85 10.73
CA LYS A 527 -16.97 -3.05 11.58
C LYS A 527 -17.10 -4.33 10.75
N TYR A 528 -17.92 -4.32 9.71
CA TYR A 528 -18.08 -5.48 8.83
C TYR A 528 -16.76 -5.88 8.15
N PHE A 529 -16.00 -4.91 7.63
CA PHE A 529 -14.69 -5.20 7.06
C PHE A 529 -13.69 -5.70 8.11
N GLU A 530 -13.75 -5.18 9.33
CA GLU A 530 -12.93 -5.67 10.44
C GLU A 530 -13.26 -7.12 10.79
N GLU A 531 -14.53 -7.49 10.90
CA GLU A 531 -14.95 -8.87 11.17
C GLU A 531 -14.52 -9.83 10.05
N LEU A 532 -14.74 -9.42 8.79
CA LEU A 532 -14.35 -10.20 7.61
C LEU A 532 -12.85 -10.46 7.57
N LEU A 533 -12.03 -9.48 7.97
CA LEU A 533 -10.58 -9.62 8.02
C LEU A 533 -10.08 -10.37 9.29
N LYS A 534 -10.78 -10.26 10.43
CA LYS A 534 -10.49 -11.02 11.67
C LYS A 534 -10.64 -12.52 11.49
N THR A 535 -11.73 -12.94 10.87
CA THR A 535 -12.01 -14.37 10.60
C THR A 535 -10.95 -15.04 9.71
N LYS A 536 -10.09 -14.25 9.06
CA LYS A 536 -9.04 -14.71 8.14
C LYS A 536 -7.62 -14.46 8.66
N GLY A 537 -7.46 -14.06 9.93
CA GLY A 537 -6.15 -13.88 10.56
C GLY A 537 -5.38 -12.64 10.09
N TYR A 538 -6.02 -11.69 9.41
CA TYR A 538 -5.37 -10.44 8.97
C TYR A 538 -5.28 -9.36 10.06
N PHE A 539 -5.79 -9.65 11.25
CA PHE A 539 -5.47 -8.89 12.45
C PHE A 539 -4.57 -9.72 13.34
N SER A 540 -3.57 -9.05 13.89
CA SER A 540 -2.78 -9.58 14.99
C SER A 540 -3.74 -9.99 16.11
N ILE A 541 -3.74 -11.26 16.48
CA ILE A 541 -4.45 -11.73 17.67
C ILE A 541 -3.40 -11.79 18.77
N PRO A 542 -3.57 -11.07 19.91
CA PRO A 542 -2.56 -11.04 20.97
C PRO A 542 -2.19 -12.41 21.58
N ASN A 543 -2.96 -13.46 21.24
CA ASN A 543 -3.03 -14.73 21.96
C ASN A 543 -3.02 -15.99 21.05
N THR A 544 -2.59 -15.91 19.78
CA THR A 544 -2.45 -17.14 18.96
C THR A 544 -0.97 -17.47 18.79
N PRO A 545 -0.42 -18.45 19.53
CA PRO A 545 0.86 -19.03 19.14
C PRO A 545 0.72 -19.59 17.72
N PRO A 546 1.75 -19.53 16.86
CA PRO A 546 1.71 -20.30 15.63
C PRO A 546 1.48 -21.77 15.99
N GLN A 547 0.42 -22.37 15.44
CA GLN A 547 0.31 -23.82 15.46
C GLN A 547 1.55 -24.34 14.72
N ALA A 548 2.51 -24.85 15.47
CA ALA A 548 3.61 -25.61 14.92
C ALA A 548 2.99 -26.77 14.13
N LYS A 549 2.91 -26.65 12.80
CA LYS A 549 2.78 -27.82 11.95
C LYS A 549 4.07 -28.60 12.17
N VAL A 550 3.99 -29.60 13.04
CA VAL A 550 5.03 -30.60 13.25
C VAL A 550 5.49 -31.05 11.85
N PRO A 551 6.79 -30.93 11.51
CA PRO A 551 7.29 -31.42 10.24
C PRO A 551 6.97 -32.91 10.16
N ARG A 552 6.15 -33.33 9.19
CA ARG A 552 6.12 -34.73 8.80
C ARG A 552 7.48 -35.02 8.20
N TYR A 553 8.36 -35.63 9.00
CA TYR A 553 9.57 -36.24 8.51
C TYR A 553 9.20 -37.23 7.40
N ILE A 554 9.58 -36.90 6.17
CA ILE A 554 9.63 -37.85 5.07
C ILE A 554 10.93 -38.62 5.27
N ASN A 555 10.84 -39.82 5.84
CA ASN A 555 11.94 -40.77 5.75
C ASN A 555 11.97 -41.35 4.33
N ALA A 556 12.94 -40.91 3.53
CA ALA A 556 13.55 -41.74 2.49
C ALA A 556 14.80 -42.35 3.13
N THR A 557 15.15 -43.63 2.99
CA THR A 557 15.45 -44.35 1.74
C THR A 557 15.59 -45.88 2.04
N PRO A 558 15.98 -46.78 1.10
CA PRO A 558 15.20 -47.97 0.72
C PRO A 558 15.92 -49.32 1.01
N LEU A 559 15.26 -50.47 0.83
CA LEU A 559 15.85 -51.63 0.13
C LEU A 559 14.83 -52.78 -0.06
N VAL A 560 14.74 -53.19 -1.33
CA VAL A 560 14.53 -54.53 -1.92
C VAL A 560 14.53 -55.73 -0.96
N GLU A 561 13.50 -56.58 -1.07
CA GLU A 561 13.56 -58.06 -1.24
C GLU A 561 12.11 -58.60 -1.31
N ALA A 562 11.64 -59.07 -2.46
CA ALA A 562 11.81 -60.41 -3.02
C ALA A 562 10.71 -61.41 -2.57
N LEU A 563 9.94 -61.82 -3.58
CA LEU A 563 9.46 -63.19 -3.81
C LEU A 563 8.37 -63.81 -2.90
N SER A 564 7.29 -64.16 -3.60
CA SER A 564 6.43 -65.35 -3.38
C SER A 564 5.42 -65.23 -2.23
N ALA A 565 4.17 -65.68 -2.32
CA ALA A 565 3.52 -66.62 -3.24
C ALA A 565 1.98 -66.45 -3.18
N LYS A 566 1.30 -66.83 -4.28
CA LYS A 566 0.05 -67.63 -4.34
C LYS A 566 -1.08 -67.25 -3.35
N ARG A 567 -2.27 -66.80 -3.77
CA ARG A 567 -3.26 -67.42 -4.68
C ARG A 567 -4.47 -66.48 -4.88
N PRO A 568 -5.30 -66.71 -5.92
CA PRO A 568 -6.47 -65.89 -6.28
C PRO A 568 -7.79 -66.51 -5.75
N LEU A 569 -8.93 -65.96 -6.24
CA LEU A 569 -10.35 -66.37 -6.19
C LEU A 569 -11.20 -65.35 -5.38
N LEU A 570 -12.37 -64.86 -5.79
CA LEU A 570 -13.26 -65.18 -6.91
C LEU A 570 -14.26 -64.01 -7.04
N ALA A 571 -14.67 -63.69 -8.26
CA ALA A 571 -15.88 -62.93 -8.54
C ALA A 571 -17.14 -63.70 -8.10
N SER A 572 -18.25 -63.01 -7.79
CA SER A 572 -19.45 -63.02 -8.66
C SER A 572 -20.76 -62.51 -8.01
N PHE A 573 -21.57 -61.84 -8.85
CA PHE A 573 -23.04 -61.62 -8.87
C PHE A 573 -23.72 -60.83 -7.73
N ALA A 574 -24.30 -59.63 -8.00
CA ALA A 574 -25.64 -59.35 -8.56
C ALA A 574 -26.76 -59.88 -7.64
N SER A 575 -27.72 -59.11 -7.12
CA SER A 575 -28.74 -58.26 -7.77
C SER A 575 -29.57 -57.62 -6.62
N SER A 576 -30.02 -56.37 -6.69
CA SER A 576 -31.19 -55.87 -7.45
C SER A 576 -31.16 -54.35 -7.50
#